data_AF-A0A1B6KF90-F1
#
_entry.id   AF-A0A1B6KF90-F1
#
_cell.length_a   1.000
_cell.length_b   1.000
_cell.length_c   1.000
_cell.angle_alpha   90.00
_cell.angle_beta   90.00
_cell.angle_gamma   90.00
#
_symmetry.space_group_name_H-M   'P 1'
#
loop_
_entity.id
_entity.type
_entity.pdbx_description
1 polymer ?
#
loop_
_entity_poly.entity_id
_entity_poly.type
_entity_poly.pdbx_seq_one_letter_code
_entity_poly.pdbx_strand_id
1 'polypeptide(L)'
;MQRTGNLCSNANNIFIYRLSQCVKIAIAVGMLLTYPIMFYVPNAVVWTAVVKRWGPFERPILYEYLVRILLSLVTFVMAEVIPNLSVFISLVGAVSSTALALVFPPLCDLAVRWSDQDFGPFAWRKIVDYITLVVAAFGFCTGTYYSMVEIVSSLRS
;
A
#
# COMPACT_ATOMS: atom_id res chain seq x y z
N MET A 1 50.27 1.71 16.63
CA MET A 1 49.17 2.49 16.00
C MET A 1 47.92 1.66 15.65
N GLN A 2 47.94 0.32 15.57
CA GLN A 2 46.74 -0.48 15.26
C GLN A 2 45.68 -0.58 16.39
N ARG A 3 46.06 -0.42 17.67
CA ARG A 3 45.11 -0.54 18.80
C ARG A 3 44.07 0.58 18.85
N THR A 4 44.41 1.80 18.43
CA THR A 4 43.48 2.94 18.43
C THR A 4 42.43 2.87 17.32
N GLY A 5 42.75 2.26 16.17
CA GLY A 5 41.79 2.05 15.08
C GLY A 5 40.65 1.09 15.44
N ASN A 6 40.95 0.01 16.16
CA ASN A 6 39.95 -0.98 16.58
C ASN A 6 39.03 -0.46 17.70
N LEU A 7 39.53 0.43 18.57
CA LEU A 7 38.71 1.08 19.61
C LEU A 7 37.70 2.06 19.01
N CYS A 8 38.11 2.89 18.05
CA CYS A 8 37.18 3.79 17.35
C CYS A 8 36.15 3.02 16.50
N SER A 9 36.56 1.92 15.84
CA SER A 9 35.62 1.07 15.09
C SER A 9 34.59 0.40 16.01
N ASN A 10 35.01 -0.14 17.16
CA ASN A 10 34.09 -0.75 18.12
C ASN A 10 33.13 0.27 18.76
N ALA A 11 33.63 1.45 19.12
CA ALA A 11 32.79 2.54 19.62
C ALA A 11 31.73 2.99 18.58
N ASN A 12 32.12 3.10 17.30
CA ASN A 12 31.20 3.41 16.21
C ASN A 12 30.13 2.31 16.02
N ASN A 13 30.51 1.03 16.10
CA ASN A 13 29.55 -0.08 15.99
C ASN A 13 28.55 -0.10 17.14
N ILE A 14 28.99 0.19 18.37
CA ILE A 14 28.13 0.29 19.55
C ILE A 14 27.16 1.48 19.41
N PHE A 15 27.65 2.64 18.95
CA PHE A 15 26.81 3.81 18.72
C PHE A 15 25.75 3.55 17.64
N ILE A 16 26.14 2.97 16.50
CA ILE A 16 25.22 2.61 15.41
C ILE A 16 24.19 1.59 15.90
N TYR A 17 24.58 0.63 16.74
CA TYR A 17 23.64 -0.32 17.35
C TYR A 17 22.59 0.40 18.20
N ARG A 18 22.99 1.33 19.08
CA ARG A 18 22.06 2.11 19.90
C ARG A 18 21.10 2.95 19.04
N LEU A 19 21.63 3.64 18.02
CA LEU A 19 20.81 4.44 17.10
C LEU A 19 19.81 3.57 16.32
N SER A 20 20.24 2.40 15.83
CA SER A 20 19.37 1.46 15.10
C SER A 20 18.21 0.96 15.96
N GLN A 21 18.44 0.72 17.26
CA GLN A 21 17.40 0.31 18.19
C GLN A 21 16.39 1.44 18.43
N CYS A 22 16.87 2.68 18.60
CA CYS A 22 16.00 3.85 18.72
C CYS A 22 15.11 4.02 17.48
N VAL A 23 15.66 3.87 16.27
CA VAL A 23 14.90 3.97 15.01
C VAL A 23 13.85 2.87 14.91
N LYS A 24 14.19 1.61 15.25
CA LYS A 24 13.23 0.51 15.25
C LYS A 24 12.06 0.76 16.21
N ILE A 25 12.34 1.26 17.41
CA ILE A 25 11.32 1.60 18.41
C ILE A 25 10.45 2.77 17.91
N ALA A 26 11.07 3.82 17.38
CA ALA A 26 10.33 4.98 16.86
C ALA A 26 9.39 4.58 15.69
N ILE A 27 9.86 3.75 14.77
CA ILE A 27 9.04 3.23 13.66
C ILE A 27 7.90 2.36 14.21
N ALA A 28 8.16 1.48 15.17
CA ALA A 28 7.12 0.64 15.79
C ALA A 28 6.05 1.48 16.49
N VAL A 29 6.43 2.48 17.28
CA VAL A 29 5.50 3.40 17.94
C VAL A 29 4.71 4.20 16.91
N GLY A 30 5.37 4.70 15.86
CA GLY A 30 4.69 5.41 14.77
C GLY A 30 3.65 4.54 14.06
N MET A 31 3.98 3.28 13.76
CA MET A 31 3.03 2.34 13.14
C MET A 31 1.85 2.02 14.07
N LEU A 32 2.09 1.80 15.37
CA LEU A 32 1.03 1.54 16.34
C LEU A 32 0.00 2.69 16.42
N LEU A 33 0.46 3.94 16.35
CA LEU A 33 -0.41 5.11 16.36
C LEU A 33 -1.12 5.33 15.02
N THR A 34 -0.46 5.05 13.91
CA THR A 34 -0.97 5.33 12.56
C THR A 34 -1.94 4.26 12.07
N TYR A 35 -1.75 2.99 12.47
CA TYR A 35 -2.55 1.86 12.00
C TYR A 35 -4.06 2.00 12.28
N PRO A 36 -4.52 2.39 13.49
CA PRO A 36 -5.94 2.62 13.75
C PRO A 36 -6.55 3.72 12.88
N ILE A 37 -5.77 4.78 12.60
CA ILE A 37 -6.22 5.94 11.80
C ILE A 37 -6.38 5.52 10.33
N MET A 38 -5.39 4.81 9.78
CA MET A 38 -5.45 4.33 8.39
C MET A 38 -6.60 3.34 8.16
N PHE A 39 -6.92 2.52 9.17
CA PHE A 39 -7.97 1.51 9.07
C PHE A 39 -9.40 2.08 9.15
N TYR A 40 -9.57 3.32 9.61
CA TYR A 40 -10.88 3.97 9.72
C TYR A 40 -11.58 4.14 8.35
N VAL A 41 -10.84 4.62 7.33
CA VAL A 41 -11.40 4.93 6.01
C VAL A 41 -11.85 3.66 5.26
N PRO A 42 -11.03 2.59 5.13
CA PRO A 42 -11.46 1.34 4.51
C PRO A 42 -12.64 0.71 5.27
N ASN A 43 -12.65 0.73 6.60
CA ASN A 43 -13.74 0.17 7.39
C ASN A 43 -15.06 0.89 7.10
N ALA A 44 -15.07 2.23 7.05
CA ALA A 44 -16.27 3.00 6.71
C ALA A 44 -16.75 2.74 5.27
N VAL A 45 -15.82 2.65 4.31
CA VAL A 45 -16.14 2.37 2.90
C VAL A 45 -16.72 0.96 2.74
N VAL A 46 -16.07 -0.06 3.31
CA VAL A 46 -16.56 -1.44 3.23
C VAL A 46 -17.90 -1.58 3.94
N TRP A 47 -18.08 -0.92 5.09
CA TRP A 47 -19.35 -0.90 5.82
C TRP A 47 -20.50 -0.40 4.96
N THR A 48 -20.34 0.74 4.27
CA THR A 48 -21.38 1.27 3.36
C THR A 48 -21.65 0.35 2.17
N ALA A 49 -20.62 -0.30 1.62
CA ALA A 49 -20.77 -1.27 0.54
C ALA A 49 -21.54 -2.54 0.99
N VAL A 50 -21.25 -3.04 2.20
CA VAL A 50 -21.91 -4.21 2.79
C VAL A 50 -23.38 -3.93 3.06
N VAL A 51 -23.70 -2.80 3.69
CA VAL A 51 -25.09 -2.39 3.96
C VAL A 51 -25.88 -2.21 2.66
N LYS A 52 -25.27 -1.60 1.63
CA LYS A 52 -25.92 -1.41 0.32
C LYS A 52 -26.18 -2.72 -0.41
N ARG A 53 -25.34 -3.75 -0.22
CA ARG A 53 -25.44 -5.02 -0.93
C ARG A 53 -26.34 -6.05 -0.24
N TRP A 54 -26.42 -6.03 1.09
CA TRP A 54 -27.08 -7.08 1.86
C TRP A 54 -28.31 -6.63 2.68
N GLY A 55 -28.73 -5.36 2.58
CA GLY A 55 -29.93 -4.85 3.26
C GLY A 55 -29.72 -4.61 4.77
N PRO A 56 -30.72 -4.05 5.49
CA PRO A 56 -30.56 -3.65 6.89
C PRO A 56 -30.38 -4.89 7.78
N PHE A 57 -29.18 -5.04 8.34
CA PHE A 57 -28.86 -6.09 9.29
C PHE A 57 -29.40 -5.76 10.69
N GLU A 58 -30.05 -6.72 11.34
CA GLU A 58 -30.51 -6.59 12.74
C GLU A 58 -29.36 -6.40 13.75
N ARG A 59 -28.12 -6.74 13.38
CA ARG A 59 -26.93 -6.65 14.25
C ARG A 59 -25.73 -6.05 13.52
N PRO A 60 -25.72 -4.73 13.27
CA PRO A 60 -24.69 -4.10 12.46
C PRO A 60 -23.27 -4.27 13.05
N ILE A 61 -23.19 -4.31 14.38
CA ILE A 61 -21.95 -4.43 15.14
C ILE A 61 -21.19 -5.74 14.82
N LEU A 62 -21.89 -6.87 14.68
CA LEU A 62 -21.25 -8.16 14.41
C LEU A 62 -20.66 -8.24 13.01
N TYR A 63 -21.36 -7.69 12.01
CA TYR A 63 -20.89 -7.65 10.64
C TYR A 63 -19.70 -6.71 10.48
N GLU A 64 -19.69 -5.58 11.21
CA GLU A 64 -18.53 -4.70 11.25
C GLU A 64 -17.29 -5.45 11.78
N TYR A 65 -17.41 -6.15 12.91
CA TYR A 65 -16.31 -6.95 13.45
C TYR A 65 -15.84 -8.05 12.50
N LEU A 66 -16.76 -8.75 11.82
CA LEU A 66 -16.44 -9.78 10.84
C LEU A 66 -15.63 -9.23 9.66
N VAL A 67 -16.05 -8.09 9.11
CA VAL A 67 -15.33 -7.41 8.03
C VAL A 67 -13.92 -7.03 8.47
N ARG A 68 -13.78 -6.51 9.69
CA ARG A 68 -12.46 -6.14 10.23
C ARG A 68 -11.54 -7.35 10.36
N ILE A 69 -12.05 -8.45 10.90
CA ILE A 69 -11.28 -9.69 11.04
C ILE A 69 -10.88 -10.20 9.66
N LEU A 70 -11.79 -10.23 8.69
CA LEU A 70 -11.53 -10.73 7.35
C LEU A 70 -10.45 -9.90 6.63
N LEU A 71 -10.52 -8.57 6.69
CA LEU A 71 -9.50 -7.67 6.14
C LEU A 71 -8.12 -7.89 6.81
N SER A 72 -8.11 -8.03 8.14
CA SER A 72 -6.86 -8.30 8.86
C SER A 72 -6.26 -9.67 8.50
N LEU A 73 -7.11 -10.69 8.34
CA LEU A 73 -6.70 -12.06 8.04
C LEU A 73 -6.08 -12.15 6.64
N VAL A 74 -6.65 -11.48 5.65
CA VAL A 74 -6.04 -11.36 4.31
C VAL A 74 -4.65 -10.74 4.37
N THR A 75 -4.46 -9.72 5.22
CA THR A 75 -3.16 -9.07 5.41
C THR A 75 -2.14 -10.01 6.07
N PHE A 76 -2.58 -10.80 7.06
CA PHE A 76 -1.75 -11.82 7.70
C PHE A 76 -1.32 -12.92 6.72
N VAL A 77 -2.23 -13.40 5.88
CA VAL A 77 -1.93 -14.39 4.85
C VAL A 77 -0.91 -13.85 3.83
N MET A 78 -1.06 -12.59 3.39
CA MET A 78 -0.05 -11.97 2.54
C MET A 78 1.31 -11.87 3.24
N ALA A 79 1.34 -11.52 4.52
CA ALA A 79 2.58 -11.42 5.29
C ALA A 79 3.31 -12.77 5.43
N GLU A 80 2.58 -13.88 5.54
CA GLU A 80 3.16 -15.23 5.64
C GLU A 80 3.81 -15.69 4.33
N VAL A 81 3.25 -15.29 3.18
CA VAL A 81 3.75 -15.69 1.85
C VAL A 81 5.08 -15.00 1.48
N ILE A 82 5.44 -13.91 2.16
CA ILE A 82 6.52 -13.02 1.72
C ILE A 82 7.74 -13.15 2.65
N PRO A 83 8.78 -13.91 2.25
CA PRO A 83 10.04 -13.99 3.01
C PRO A 83 10.89 -12.71 2.92
N ASN A 84 10.65 -11.83 1.92
CA ASN A 84 11.43 -10.61 1.66
C ASN A 84 10.58 -9.33 1.70
N LEU A 85 10.41 -8.75 2.90
CA LEU A 85 9.59 -7.54 3.14
C LEU A 85 10.03 -6.32 2.31
N SER A 86 11.34 -6.15 2.07
CA SER A 86 11.89 -5.00 1.33
C SER A 86 11.36 -4.91 -0.11
N VAL A 87 11.30 -6.05 -0.80
CA VAL A 87 10.82 -6.14 -2.18
C VAL A 87 9.32 -5.88 -2.25
N PHE A 88 8.56 -6.36 -1.26
CA PHE A 88 7.12 -6.11 -1.16
C PHE A 88 6.78 -4.64 -0.88
N ILE A 89 7.52 -3.97 0.01
CA ILE A 89 7.30 -2.54 0.28
C ILE A 89 7.52 -1.72 -1.00
N SER A 90 8.56 -2.03 -1.78
CA SER A 90 8.82 -1.37 -3.06
C SER A 90 7.71 -1.66 -4.09
N LEU A 91 7.25 -2.91 -4.19
CA LEU A 91 6.16 -3.30 -5.08
C LEU A 91 4.85 -2.58 -4.73
N VAL A 92 4.40 -2.68 -3.48
CA VAL A 92 3.15 -2.05 -3.03
C VAL A 92 3.25 -0.53 -3.13
N GLY A 93 4.41 0.07 -2.82
CA GLY A 93 4.66 1.48 -3.01
C GLY A 93 4.53 1.91 -4.48
N ALA A 94 5.17 1.18 -5.40
CA ALA A 94 5.09 1.47 -6.83
C ALA A 94 3.66 1.29 -7.38
N VAL A 95 2.99 0.21 -7.00
CA VAL A 95 1.61 -0.09 -7.43
C VAL A 95 0.63 0.94 -6.89
N SER A 96 0.66 1.22 -5.58
CA SER A 96 -0.26 2.17 -4.94
C SER A 96 0.00 3.61 -5.39
N SER A 97 1.25 4.02 -5.52
CA SER A 97 1.62 5.34 -6.04
C SER A 97 1.14 5.51 -7.48
N THR A 98 1.33 4.51 -8.35
CA THR A 98 0.82 4.54 -9.73
C THR A 98 -0.70 4.58 -9.76
N ALA A 99 -1.37 3.77 -8.93
CA ALA A 99 -2.83 3.75 -8.85
C ALA A 99 -3.40 5.09 -8.38
N LEU A 100 -2.86 5.68 -7.30
CA LEU A 100 -3.33 6.96 -6.79
C LEU A 100 -2.94 8.13 -7.72
N ALA A 101 -1.72 8.16 -8.25
CA ALA A 101 -1.27 9.27 -9.08
C ALA A 101 -1.88 9.28 -10.48
N LEU A 102 -2.06 8.11 -11.10
CA LEU A 102 -2.52 8.00 -12.49
C LEU A 102 -3.97 7.51 -12.61
N VAL A 103 -4.47 6.66 -11.72
CA VAL A 103 -5.83 6.10 -11.84
C VAL A 103 -6.88 6.97 -11.13
N PHE A 104 -6.51 7.68 -10.07
CA PHE A 104 -7.45 8.59 -9.38
C PHE A 104 -7.97 9.74 -10.25
N PRO A 105 -7.14 10.44 -11.06
CA PRO A 105 -7.63 11.50 -11.94
C PRO A 105 -8.72 11.07 -12.94
N PRO A 106 -8.56 10.00 -13.74
CA PRO A 106 -9.60 9.53 -14.65
C PRO A 106 -10.80 8.91 -13.91
N LEU A 107 -10.60 8.28 -12.74
CA LEU A 107 -11.70 7.81 -11.89
C LEU A 107 -12.60 8.98 -11.43
N CYS A 108 -11.99 10.10 -11.02
CA CYS A 108 -12.74 11.29 -10.62
C CYS A 108 -13.46 11.95 -11.80
N ASP A 109 -12.80 12.08 -12.96
CA ASP A 109 -13.44 12.66 -14.17
C ASP A 109 -14.62 11.79 -14.63
N LEU A 110 -14.51 10.46 -14.53
CA LEU A 110 -15.60 9.52 -14.82
C LEU A 110 -16.75 9.61 -13.80
N ALA A 111 -16.43 9.69 -12.51
CA ALA A 111 -17.43 9.79 -11.44
C ALA A 111 -18.24 11.09 -11.51
N VAL A 112 -17.58 12.22 -11.80
CA VAL A 112 -18.26 13.52 -11.99
C VAL A 112 -19.17 13.46 -13.21
N ARG A 113 -18.70 12.93 -14.35
CA ARG A 113 -19.52 12.82 -15.57
C ARG A 113 -20.72 11.89 -15.43
N TRP A 114 -20.62 10.87 -14.59
CA TRP A 114 -21.77 10.02 -14.27
C TRP A 114 -22.91 10.79 -13.61
N SER A 115 -22.58 11.87 -12.88
CA SER A 115 -23.56 12.72 -12.20
C SER A 115 -24.15 13.81 -13.10
N ASP A 116 -23.42 14.32 -14.09
CA ASP A 116 -23.84 15.50 -14.87
C ASP A 116 -24.67 15.20 -16.13
N GLN A 117 -24.86 13.94 -16.55
CA GLN A 117 -25.64 13.52 -17.74
C GLN A 117 -25.34 14.20 -19.09
N ASP A 118 -24.45 15.18 -19.16
CA ASP A 118 -24.04 15.86 -20.38
C ASP A 118 -22.78 15.19 -20.97
N PHE A 119 -23.00 14.30 -21.93
CA PHE A 119 -21.96 13.73 -22.78
C PHE A 119 -21.46 14.77 -23.79
N GLY A 120 -20.83 15.83 -23.31
CA GLY A 120 -20.21 16.85 -24.17
C GLY A 120 -19.10 16.27 -25.07
N PRO A 121 -18.83 16.89 -26.24
CA PRO A 121 -18.02 16.34 -27.34
C PRO A 121 -16.48 16.45 -27.13
N PHE A 122 -16.00 16.31 -25.89
CA PHE A 122 -14.57 16.35 -25.60
C PHE A 122 -13.92 14.97 -25.73
N ALA A 123 -13.84 14.46 -26.95
CA ALA A 123 -13.10 13.23 -27.29
C ALA A 123 -11.64 13.27 -26.82
N TRP A 124 -11.01 14.47 -26.83
CA TRP A 124 -9.66 14.69 -26.32
C TRP A 124 -9.48 14.22 -24.87
N ARG A 125 -10.47 14.44 -24.01
CA ARG A 125 -10.37 14.11 -22.58
C ARG A 125 -10.49 12.61 -22.34
N LYS A 126 -11.36 11.92 -23.11
CA LYS A 126 -11.43 10.45 -23.13
C LYS A 126 -10.09 9.82 -23.59
N ILE A 127 -9.41 10.46 -24.54
CA ILE A 127 -8.09 10.00 -25.01
C ILE A 127 -7.05 10.15 -23.90
N VAL A 128 -7.03 11.27 -23.18
CA VAL A 128 -6.12 11.48 -22.04
C VAL A 128 -6.36 10.46 -20.93
N ASP A 129 -7.63 10.19 -20.58
CA ASP A 129 -7.97 9.18 -19.58
C ASP A 129 -7.51 7.77 -20.02
N TYR A 130 -7.73 7.42 -21.29
CA TYR A 130 -7.29 6.14 -21.86
C TYR A 130 -5.76 6.01 -21.89
N ILE A 131 -5.04 7.04 -22.32
CA ILE A 131 -3.56 7.08 -22.29
C ILE A 131 -3.06 6.90 -20.86
N THR A 132 -3.67 7.60 -19.90
CA THR A 132 -3.26 7.52 -18.48
C THR A 132 -3.48 6.12 -17.92
N LEU A 133 -4.58 5.45 -18.29
CA LEU A 133 -4.85 4.06 -17.90
C LEU A 133 -3.83 3.09 -18.53
N VAL A 134 -3.45 3.30 -19.79
CA VAL A 134 -2.40 2.51 -20.45
C VAL A 134 -1.04 2.71 -19.77
N VAL A 135 -0.67 3.95 -19.46
CA VAL A 135 0.58 4.25 -18.73
C VAL A 135 0.56 3.62 -17.33
N ALA A 136 -0.58 3.64 -16.63
CA ALA A 136 -0.74 2.97 -15.34
C ALA A 136 -0.54 1.45 -15.47
N ALA A 137 -1.06 0.82 -16.53
CA ALA A 137 -0.84 -0.60 -16.80
C ALA A 137 0.65 -0.91 -17.06
N PHE A 138 1.35 -0.07 -17.83
CA PHE A 138 2.79 -0.22 -18.02
C PHE A 138 3.58 -0.07 -16.71
N GLY A 139 3.20 0.89 -15.85
CA GLY A 139 3.78 1.06 -14.52
C GLY A 139 3.57 -0.17 -13.63
N PHE A 140 2.37 -0.76 -13.66
CA PHE A 140 2.04 -1.98 -12.93
C PHE A 140 2.84 -3.19 -13.42
N CYS A 141 2.92 -3.40 -14.74
CA CYS A 141 3.70 -4.47 -15.36
C CYS A 141 5.19 -4.34 -15.02
N THR A 142 5.72 -3.11 -15.13
CA THR A 142 7.12 -2.81 -14.82
C THR A 142 7.42 -3.07 -13.34
N GLY A 143 6.57 -2.57 -12.44
CA GLY A 143 6.72 -2.79 -10.99
C GLY A 143 6.67 -4.27 -10.60
N THR A 144 5.73 -5.03 -11.19
CA THR A 144 5.62 -6.48 -10.96
C THR A 144 6.84 -7.23 -11.50
N TYR A 145 7.32 -6.86 -12.69
CA TYR A 145 8.49 -7.47 -13.31
C TYR A 145 9.75 -7.31 -12.45
N TYR A 146 10.05 -6.09 -11.99
CA TYR A 146 11.21 -5.83 -11.13
C TYR A 146 11.14 -6.65 -9.84
N SER A 147 9.96 -6.68 -9.22
CA SER A 147 9.75 -7.42 -7.96
C SER A 147 9.92 -8.94 -8.14
N MET A 148 9.39 -9.51 -9.23
CA MET A 148 9.55 -10.94 -9.52
C MET A 148 11.01 -11.32 -9.83
N VAL A 149 11.73 -10.51 -10.60
CA VAL A 149 13.15 -10.75 -10.92
C VAL A 149 14.00 -10.76 -9.66
N GLU A 150 13.72 -9.85 -8.72
CA GLU A 150 14.44 -9.76 -7.45
C GLU A 150 14.16 -10.93 -6.50
N ILE A 151 12.93 -11.45 -6.49
CA ILE A 151 12.59 -12.69 -5.75
C ILE A 151 13.31 -13.89 -6.35
N VAL A 152 13.32 -14.03 -7.68
CA VAL A 152 13.98 -15.17 -8.36
C VAL A 152 15.51 -15.12 -8.20
N SER A 153 16.11 -13.92 -8.24
CA SER A 153 17.55 -13.78 -8.02
C SER A 153 17.93 -14.08 -6.57
N SER A 154 17.10 -13.64 -5.61
CA SER A 154 17.31 -13.89 -4.18
C SER A 154 17.13 -15.36 -3.78
N LEU A 155 16.36 -16.15 -4.54
CA LEU A 155 16.21 -17.61 -4.35
C LEU A 155 17.35 -18.43 -4.98
N ARG A 156 18.16 -17.84 -5.85
CA ARG A 156 19.28 -18.51 -6.55
C ARG A 156 20.65 -18.28 -5.88
N SER A 157 20.76 -17.28 -5.01
CA SER A 157 21.96 -17.00 -4.18
C SER A 157 21.93 -17.75 -2.87
#